data_AF-A0A5C9AB39-F1
#
_entry.id   AF-A0A5C9AB39-F1
#
_cell.length_a   1.000
_cell.length_b   1.000
_cell.length_c   1.000
_cell.angle_alpha   90.00
_cell.angle_beta   90.00
_cell.angle_gamma   90.00
#
_symmetry.space_group_name_H-M   'P 1'
#
loop_
_entity.id
_entity.type
_entity.pdbx_description
1 polymer ?
#
loop_
_entity_poly.entity_id
_entity_poly.type
_entity_poly.pdbx_seq_one_letter_code
_entity_poly.pdbx_strand_id
1 'polypeptide(L)' 'MHQNSVTLDSAGAITRYFAKANLHTQQETLGEIVTEILKDGRNLSRKSLCAKLLCRLEHATG' A
#
# COMPACT_ATOMS: atom_id res chain seq x y z
N MET A 1 24.94 32.45 18.31
CA MET A 1 23.71 31.64 18.37
C MET A 1 23.71 30.73 17.17
N HIS A 2 23.92 29.43 17.39
CA HIS A 2 24.16 28.45 16.34
C HIS A 2 22.86 28.18 15.56
N GLN A 3 22.93 28.31 14.24
CA GLN A 3 21.89 27.92 13.30
C GLN A 3 21.72 26.39 13.40
N ASN A 4 20.55 25.92 13.86
CA ASN A 4 20.13 24.54 13.69
C ASN A 4 18.59 24.47 13.62
N SER A 5 18.02 25.08 12.58
CA SER A 5 16.56 25.10 12.35
C SER A 5 16.12 24.31 11.12
N VAL A 6 17.00 23.48 10.53
CA VAL A 6 16.71 22.69 9.32
C VAL A 6 16.91 21.19 9.54
N THR A 7 16.75 20.70 10.78
CA THR A 7 16.25 19.33 10.96
C THR A 7 14.75 19.44 11.12
N LEU A 8 14.06 19.77 10.01
CA LEU A 8 12.63 19.57 9.92
C LEU A 8 12.41 18.09 10.23
N ASP A 9 11.85 17.83 11.41
CA ASP A 9 11.63 16.52 12.00
C ASP A 9 11.03 15.56 10.96
N SER A 10 11.91 14.84 10.26
CA SER A 10 11.52 14.06 9.08
C SER A 10 10.56 12.95 9.49
N ALA A 11 10.71 12.45 10.72
CA ALA A 11 9.75 11.58 11.38
C ALA A 11 8.36 12.24 11.45
N GLY A 12 8.24 13.47 11.97
CA GLY A 12 6.98 14.20 12.04
C GLY A 12 6.37 14.52 10.67
N ALA A 13 7.18 14.76 9.64
CA ALA A 13 6.69 14.91 8.27
C ALA A 13 6.10 13.60 7.72
N ILE A 14 6.78 12.48 7.95
CA ILE A 14 6.31 11.13 7.58
C ILE A 14 5.01 10.78 8.32
N THR A 15 4.94 11.03 9.63
CA THR A 15 3.74 10.79 10.43
C THR A 15 2.56 11.61 9.94
N ARG A 16 2.74 12.92 9.67
CA ARG A 16 1.67 13.76 9.13
C ARG A 16 1.24 13.32 7.73
N TYR A 17 2.17 12.88 6.91
CA TYR A 17 1.85 12.32 5.59
C TYR A 17 0.95 11.10 5.74
N PHE A 18 1.34 10.09 6.51
CA PHE A 18 0.51 8.88 6.68
C PHE A 18 -0.79 9.13 7.44
N ALA A 19 -0.86 10.15 8.30
CA ALA A 19 -2.09 10.57 8.97
C ALA A 19 -3.07 11.30 8.05
N LYS A 20 -2.57 12.01 7.01
CA LYS A 20 -3.39 12.75 6.05
C LYS A 20 -3.62 11.99 4.74
N ALA A 21 -2.72 11.09 4.39
CA ALA A 21 -2.82 10.27 3.21
C ALA A 21 -4.05 9.37 3.36
N ASN A 22 -4.89 9.36 2.33
CA ASN A 22 -5.97 8.39 2.24
C ASN A 22 -5.36 7.04 1.83
N LEU A 23 -4.69 6.39 2.78
CA LEU A 23 -4.13 5.07 2.59
C LEU A 23 -5.29 4.09 2.45
N HIS A 24 -5.25 3.27 1.41
CA HIS A 24 -6.21 2.19 1.27
C HIS A 24 -6.14 1.33 2.53
N THR A 25 -7.30 1.12 3.16
CA THR A 25 -7.44 0.15 4.22
C THR A 25 -7.11 -1.25 3.67
N GLN A 26 -6.79 -2.16 4.59
CA GLN A 26 -6.50 -3.54 4.22
C GLN A 26 -7.69 -4.19 3.49
N GLN A 27 -8.92 -3.82 3.86
CA GLN A 27 -10.14 -4.32 3.24
C GLN A 27 -10.36 -3.75 1.83
N GLU A 28 -10.08 -2.47 1.60
CA GLU A 28 -10.14 -1.88 0.25
C GLU A 28 -9.11 -2.54 -0.67
N THR A 29 -7.89 -2.75 -0.17
CA THR A 29 -6.83 -3.45 -0.91
C THR A 29 -7.26 -4.88 -1.24
N LEU A 30 -7.83 -5.60 -0.27
CA LEU A 30 -8.30 -6.97 -0.48
C LEU A 30 -9.47 -7.02 -1.48
N GLY A 31 -10.41 -6.07 -1.40
CA GLY A 31 -11.55 -5.95 -2.29
C GLY A 31 -11.14 -5.65 -3.73
N GLU A 32 -10.12 -4.82 -3.92
CA GLU A 32 -9.54 -4.56 -5.24
C GLU A 32 -8.96 -5.83 -5.86
N ILE A 33 -8.15 -6.58 -5.10
CA ILE A 33 -7.54 -7.83 -5.56
C ILE A 33 -8.61 -8.87 -5.92
N VAL A 34 -9.64 -9.02 -5.09
CA VAL A 34 -10.77 -9.92 -5.35
C VAL A 34 -11.48 -9.52 -6.65
N THR A 35 -11.73 -8.22 -6.82
CA THR A 35 -12.37 -7.67 -8.03
C THR A 35 -11.56 -7.98 -9.27
N GLU A 36 -10.24 -7.82 -9.22
CA GLU A 36 -9.38 -8.17 -10.34
C GLU A 36 -9.41 -9.66 -10.66
N ILE A 37 -9.35 -10.55 -9.66
CA ILE A 37 -9.42 -12.00 -9.89
C ILE A 37 -10.72 -12.39 -10.60
N LEU A 38 -11.84 -11.77 -10.20
CA LEU A 38 -13.13 -11.98 -10.83
C LEU A 38 -13.18 -11.42 -12.26
N LYS A 39 -12.61 -10.22 -12.49
CA LYS A 39 -12.51 -9.62 -13.84
C LYS A 39 -11.62 -10.43 -14.78
N ASP A 40 -10.62 -11.11 -14.24
CA ASP A 40 -9.78 -12.07 -14.97
C ASP A 40 -10.52 -13.39 -15.28
N GLY A 41 -11.80 -13.53 -14.86
CA GLY A 41 -12.60 -14.74 -15.04
C GLY A 41 -12.12 -15.93 -14.20
N ARG A 42 -11.33 -15.68 -13.16
CA ARG A 42 -10.73 -16.73 -12.33
C ARG A 42 -11.54 -16.98 -11.06
N ASN A 43 -11.52 -18.23 -10.59
CA ASN A 43 -12.13 -18.59 -9.32
C ASN A 43 -11.40 -17.92 -8.14
N LEU A 44 -12.19 -17.43 -7.19
CA LEU A 44 -11.67 -16.96 -5.90
C LEU A 44 -11.24 -18.15 -5.06
N SER A 45 -9.95 -18.19 -4.77
CA SER A 45 -9.32 -19.22 -3.96
C SER A 45 -8.15 -18.61 -3.23
N ARG A 46 -7.68 -19.27 -2.16
CA ARG A 46 -6.44 -18.85 -1.49
C ARG A 46 -5.26 -18.79 -2.46
N LYS A 47 -5.18 -19.74 -3.41
CA LYS A 47 -4.12 -19.78 -4.43
C LYS A 47 -4.16 -18.56 -5.35
N SER A 48 -5.33 -18.22 -5.90
CA SER A 48 -5.47 -17.07 -6.80
C SER A 48 -5.25 -15.74 -6.07
N LEU A 49 -5.70 -15.64 -4.81
CA LEU A 49 -5.44 -14.48 -3.96
C LEU A 49 -3.95 -14.29 -3.67
N CYS A 50 -3.27 -15.34 -3.19
CA CYS A 50 -1.84 -15.29 -2.89
C CYS A 50 -0.99 -15.00 -4.14
N ALA A 51 -1.33 -15.60 -5.29
CA ALA A 51 -0.62 -15.33 -6.53
C ALA A 51 -0.75 -13.86 -6.98
N LYS A 52 -1.94 -13.26 -6.84
CA LYS A 52 -2.13 -11.85 -7.20
C LYS A 52 -1.44 -10.90 -6.23
N LEU A 53 -1.46 -11.22 -4.93
CA LEU A 53 -0.68 -10.50 -3.91
C LEU A 53 0.82 -10.52 -4.21
N LEU A 54 1.38 -11.69 -4.51
CA LEU A 54 2.80 -11.83 -4.82
C LEU A 54 3.18 -11.03 -6.07
N CYS A 55 2.39 -11.15 -7.13
CA CYS A 55 2.58 -10.36 -8.35
C CYS A 55 2.56 -8.85 -8.07
N ARG A 56 1.61 -8.34 -7.29
CA ARG A 56 1.57 -6.91 -6.91
C ARG A 56 2.80 -6.49 -6.11
N LEU A 57 3.29 -7.33 -5.20
CA LEU A 57 4.52 -7.06 -4.44
C LEU A 57 5.74 -6.98 -5.35
N GLU A 58 5.90 -7.92 -6.30
CA GLU A 58 6.99 -7.91 -7.27
C GLU A 58 7.02 -6.60 -8.09
N HIS A 59 5.86 -6.10 -8.52
CA HIS A 59 5.76 -4.84 -9.26
C HIS A 59 5.96 -3.58 -8.40
N ALA A 60 5.66 -3.63 -7.10
CA ALA A 60 5.81 -2.49 -6.20
C ALA A 60 7.25 -2.31 -5.70
N THR A 61 8.08 -3.35 -5.79
CA THR A 61 9.46 -3.36 -5.26
C THR A 61 10.53 -3.23 -6.34
N GLY A 62 10.13 -3.01 -7.60
CA GLY A 62 11.02 -2.69 -8.73
C GLY A 62 10.97 -1.22 -9.09
#